data_AF-A0A2G8RDN3-F1
#
_entry.id   AF-A0A2G8RDN3-F1
#
_cell.length_a   1.000
_cell.length_b   1.000
_cell.length_c   1.000
_cell.angle_alpha   90.00
_cell.angle_beta   90.00
_cell.angle_gamma   90.00
#
_symmetry.space_group_name_H-M   'P 1'
#
loop_
_entity.id
_entity.type
_entity.pdbx_description
1 polymer ?
#
loop_
_entity_poly.entity_id
_entity_poly.type
_entity_poly.pdbx_seq_one_letter_code
_entity_poly.pdbx_strand_id
1 'polypeptide(L)'
;LCQESAHKKGPSYYGVWIMRVVSDDGVEKLLVTARTRTTYNDIKIREFKTISGVVSFFIGLGFAHVDLPLEAGTSRTHKLAPPDKAPSDKGAGS
;
A
#
# COMPACT_ATOMS: atom_id res chain seq x y z
N LEU A 1 -5.57 -3.93 3.24
CA LEU A 1 -6.53 -4.79 3.99
C LEU A 1 -5.73 -5.89 4.66
N CYS A 2 -5.97 -6.17 5.94
CA CYS A 2 -5.41 -7.33 6.63
C CYS A 2 -6.33 -8.54 6.43
N GLN A 3 -5.85 -9.60 5.80
CA GLN A 3 -6.59 -10.85 5.61
C GLN A 3 -6.32 -11.86 6.73
N GLU A 4 -5.09 -11.86 7.27
CA GLU A 4 -4.70 -12.71 8.39
C GLU A 4 -3.98 -11.87 9.44
N SER A 5 -4.39 -11.97 10.71
CA SER A 5 -3.85 -11.17 11.81
C SER A 5 -2.35 -11.33 11.95
N ALA A 6 -1.70 -10.23 12.32
CA ALA A 6 -0.27 -10.18 12.50
C ALA A 6 0.15 -11.11 13.65
N HIS A 7 1.16 -11.94 13.42
CA HIS A 7 1.73 -12.83 14.42
C HIS A 7 3.26 -12.77 14.38
N LYS A 8 3.87 -12.90 15.55
CA LYS A 8 5.33 -12.87 15.67
C LYS A 8 5.92 -14.22 15.28
N LYS A 9 6.95 -14.21 14.43
CA LYS A 9 7.77 -15.38 14.09
C LYS A 9 9.23 -14.96 14.05
N GLY A 10 9.99 -15.41 15.06
CA GLY A 10 11.37 -14.96 15.27
C GLY A 10 11.44 -13.45 15.54
N PRO A 11 12.35 -12.71 14.85
CA PRO A 11 12.47 -11.26 15.02
C PRO A 11 11.47 -10.45 14.18
N SER A 12 10.57 -11.11 13.44
CA SER A 12 9.68 -10.46 12.48
C SER A 12 8.20 -10.71 12.79
N TYR A 13 7.35 -9.87 12.20
CA TYR A 13 5.90 -10.04 12.21
C TYR A 13 5.42 -10.44 10.81
N TYR A 14 4.64 -11.52 10.80
CA TYR A 14 4.01 -12.09 9.63
C TYR A 14 2.50 -11.87 9.72
N GLY A 15 1.83 -11.98 8.59
CA GLY A 15 0.40 -11.81 8.42
C GLY A 15 0.12 -11.84 6.92
N VAL A 16 -1.09 -11.50 6.49
CA VAL A 16 -1.39 -11.39 5.06
C VAL A 16 -2.06 -10.06 4.80
N TRP A 17 -1.43 -9.24 3.96
CA TRP A 17 -1.97 -7.97 3.52
C TRP A 17 -2.13 -7.94 2.01
N ILE A 18 -3.25 -7.39 1.55
CA ILE A 18 -3.48 -7.05 0.14
C ILE A 18 -3.67 -5.55 0.00
N MET A 19 -3.29 -5.04 -1.17
CA MET A 19 -3.45 -3.62 -1.51
C MET A 19 -4.62 -3.45 -2.45
N ARG A 20 -5.44 -2.43 -2.17
CA ARG A 20 -6.47 -1.94 -3.07
C ARG A 20 -6.36 -0.44 -3.21
N VAL A 21 -6.73 0.07 -4.38
CA VAL A 21 -6.97 1.49 -4.61
C VAL A 21 -8.47 1.67 -4.74
N VAL A 22 -9.01 2.70 -4.08
CA VAL A 22 -10.41 3.10 -4.17
C VAL A 22 -10.42 4.50 -4.76
N SER A 23 -11.08 4.69 -5.90
CA SER A 23 -11.27 6.03 -6.48
C SER A 23 -12.37 6.80 -5.74
N ASP A 24 -12.49 8.10 -6.02
CA ASP A 24 -13.46 8.98 -5.34
C ASP A 24 -14.93 8.59 -5.64
N ASP A 25 -15.18 7.88 -6.73
CA ASP A 25 -16.47 7.26 -7.10
C ASP A 25 -16.72 5.90 -6.42
N GLY A 26 -15.78 5.43 -5.59
CA GLY A 26 -15.87 4.17 -4.85
C GLY A 26 -15.44 2.93 -5.61
N VAL A 27 -14.91 3.06 -6.84
CA VAL A 27 -14.43 1.88 -7.60
C VAL A 27 -13.16 1.32 -6.98
N GLU A 28 -13.19 0.03 -6.62
CA GLU A 28 -12.04 -0.66 -6.05
C GLU A 28 -11.23 -1.44 -7.11
N LYS A 29 -9.90 -1.31 -7.05
CA LYS A 29 -8.96 -2.13 -7.85
C LYS A 29 -7.93 -2.78 -6.95
N LEU A 30 -7.71 -4.07 -7.15
CA LEU A 30 -6.74 -4.86 -6.38
C LEU A 30 -5.36 -4.84 -7.06
N LEU A 31 -4.31 -4.77 -6.24
CA LEU A 31 -2.95 -5.00 -6.71
C LEU A 31 -2.75 -6.48 -7.00
N VAL A 32 -2.31 -6.79 -8.22
CA VAL A 32 -2.06 -8.15 -8.69
C VAL A 32 -0.59 -8.34 -9.03
N THR A 33 -0.09 -9.57 -8.99
CA THR A 33 1.22 -9.89 -9.58
C THR A 33 1.08 -10.01 -11.10
N ALA A 34 2.14 -9.72 -11.84
CA ALA A 34 2.11 -9.83 -13.30
C ALA A 34 1.76 -11.28 -13.73
N ARG A 35 0.99 -11.41 -14.83
CA ARG A 35 0.64 -12.70 -15.44
C ARG A 35 1.91 -13.45 -15.85
N THR A 36 2.07 -14.70 -15.40
CA THR A 36 3.08 -15.60 -15.97
C THR A 36 2.69 -15.89 -17.41
N ARG A 37 3.48 -15.34 -18.35
CA ARG A 37 3.27 -15.44 -19.78
C ARG A 37 3.65 -16.83 -20.27
N THR A 38 2.82 -17.83 -20.00
CA THR A 38 2.66 -19.08 -20.78
C THR A 38 1.62 -19.96 -20.07
N THR A 39 0.62 -20.40 -20.84
CA THR A 39 -0.35 -21.48 -20.57
C THR A 39 -1.43 -21.36 -19.49
N TYR A 40 -1.36 -20.46 -18.50
CA TYR A 40 -2.49 -20.23 -17.57
C TYR A 40 -2.71 -18.74 -17.29
N ASN A 41 -3.91 -18.25 -17.62
CA ASN A 41 -4.28 -16.83 -17.56
C ASN A 41 -4.75 -16.42 -16.14
N ASP A 42 -4.07 -16.92 -15.11
CA ASP A 42 -4.48 -16.73 -13.72
C ASP A 42 -3.99 -15.38 -13.20
N ILE A 43 -4.92 -14.44 -13.03
CA ILE A 43 -4.68 -13.21 -12.29
C ILE A 43 -4.61 -13.56 -10.80
N LYS A 44 -3.47 -13.32 -10.17
CA LYS A 44 -3.28 -13.56 -8.73
C LYS A 44 -3.14 -12.24 -7.97
N ILE A 45 -3.92 -12.09 -6.91
CA ILE A 45 -3.82 -10.95 -6.01
C ILE A 45 -2.44 -10.97 -5.36
N ARG A 46 -1.81 -9.81 -5.27
CA ARG A 46 -0.52 -9.67 -4.61
C ARG A 46 -0.71 -9.64 -3.10
N GLU A 47 -0.27 -10.70 -2.45
CA GLU A 47 -0.16 -10.78 -1.00
C GLU A 47 1.22 -10.31 -0.51
N PHE A 48 1.22 -9.59 0.61
CA PHE A 48 2.41 -9.28 1.39
C PHE A 48 2.35 -10.11 2.67
N LYS A 49 3.41 -10.90 2.93
CA LYS A 49 3.42 -11.86 4.05
C LYS A 49 4.16 -11.38 5.29
N THR A 50 4.78 -10.21 5.22
CA THR A 50 5.54 -9.62 6.32
C THR A 50 5.22 -8.13 6.44
N ILE A 51 5.26 -7.61 7.67
CA ILE A 51 5.15 -6.17 7.92
C ILE A 51 6.22 -5.41 7.13
N SER A 52 7.45 -5.92 7.11
CA SER A 52 8.56 -5.32 6.35
C SER A 52 8.27 -5.23 4.85
N GLY A 53 7.65 -6.25 4.25
CA GLY A 53 7.28 -6.25 2.84
C GLY A 53 6.24 -5.18 2.51
N VAL A 54 5.29 -4.96 3.43
CA VAL A 54 4.30 -3.88 3.30
C VAL A 54 4.98 -2.52 3.43
N VAL A 55 5.78 -2.30 4.46
CA VAL A 55 6.48 -1.02 4.69
C VAL A 55 7.38 -0.66 3.50
N SER A 56 8.17 -1.62 3.00
CA SER A 56 9.01 -1.41 1.81
C SER A 56 8.20 -1.03 0.56
N PHE A 57 7.00 -1.58 0.41
CA PHE A 57 6.11 -1.20 -0.69
C PHE A 57 5.63 0.25 -0.57
N PHE A 58 5.20 0.68 0.61
CA PHE A 58 4.77 2.07 0.85
C PHE A 58 5.92 3.08 0.69
N ILE A 59 7.14 2.74 1.13
CA ILE A 59 8.34 3.55 0.89
C ILE A 59 8.57 3.72 -0.62
N GLY A 60 8.45 2.64 -1.40
CA GLY A 60 8.60 2.69 -2.87
C GLY A 60 7.54 3.55 -3.58
N LEU A 61 6.40 3.82 -2.93
CA LEU A 61 5.37 4.74 -3.43
C LEU A 61 5.58 6.20 -2.97
N GLY A 62 6.55 6.46 -2.08
CA GLY A 62 6.85 7.80 -1.57
C GLY A 62 6.11 8.19 -0.28
N PHE A 63 5.55 7.23 0.46
CA PHE A 63 4.96 7.52 1.77
C PHE A 63 6.04 7.70 2.84
N ALA A 64 5.94 8.79 3.61
CA ALA A 64 6.81 9.03 4.77
C ALA A 64 6.36 8.27 6.04
N HIS A 65 5.06 7.98 6.15
CA HIS A 65 4.47 7.27 7.28
C HIS A 65 3.47 6.22 6.77
N VAL A 66 3.35 5.13 7.51
CA VAL A 66 2.36 4.08 7.23
C VAL A 66 1.74 3.59 8.53
N ASP A 67 0.42 3.46 8.51
CA ASP A 67 -0.39 2.84 9.55
C ASP A 67 -0.94 1.52 9.00
N LEU A 68 -0.66 0.43 9.71
CA LEU A 68 -0.89 -0.92 9.24
C LEU A 68 -1.98 -1.61 10.05
N PRO A 69 -3.08 -2.07 9.41
CA PRO A 69 -4.06 -2.89 10.09
C PRO A 69 -3.43 -4.23 10.50
N LEU A 70 -3.41 -4.54 11.79
CA LEU A 70 -2.82 -5.78 12.31
C LEU A 70 -3.84 -6.89 12.54
N GLU A 71 -5.14 -6.56 12.59
CA GLU A 71 -6.21 -7.53 12.82
C GLU A 71 -6.92 -7.92 11.52
N ALA A 72 -7.20 -9.21 11.35
CA ALA A 72 -7.90 -9.74 10.19
C ALA A 72 -9.25 -9.02 9.97
N GLY A 73 -9.57 -8.72 8.71
CA GLY A 73 -10.77 -7.98 8.32
C GLY A 73 -10.64 -6.46 8.46
N THR A 74 -9.62 -5.94 9.16
CA THR A 74 -9.44 -4.49 9.31
C THR A 74 -8.67 -3.87 8.14
N SER A 75 -8.91 -2.58 7.88
CA SER A 75 -8.27 -1.85 6.80
C SER A 75 -7.91 -0.42 7.19
N ARG A 76 -6.87 0.12 6.53
CA ARG A 76 -6.46 1.51 6.65
C ARG A 76 -6.24 2.09 5.26
N THR A 77 -6.69 3.32 5.08
CA THR A 77 -6.56 4.07 3.83
C THR A 77 -5.41 5.06 3.95
N HIS A 78 -4.61 5.13 2.89
CA HIS A 78 -3.48 6.03 2.77
C HIS A 78 -3.67 6.90 1.53
N LYS A 79 -3.39 8.20 1.65
CA LYS A 79 -3.37 9.13 0.52
C LYS A 79 -2.00 9.82 0.50
N LEU A 80 -1.36 9.85 -0.66
CA LEU A 80 -0.21 10.72 -0.86
C LEU A 80 -0.73 12.15 -0.94
N ALA A 81 -0.14 13.06 -0.17
CA ALA A 81 -0.34 14.47 -0.43
C ALA A 81 0.17 14.77 -1.86
N PRO A 82 -0.51 15.62 -2.64
CA PRO A 82 0.08 16.13 -3.86
C PRO A 82 1.46 16.70 -3.52
N PRO A 83 2.50 16.48 -4.35
CA PRO A 83 3.76 17.18 -4.14
C PRO A 83 3.44 18.67 -4.07
N ASP A 84 3.81 19.29 -2.95
CA ASP A 84 3.54 20.71 -2.73
C ASP A 84 3.97 21.46 -3.99
N LYS A 85 3.06 22.26 -4.57
CA LYS A 85 3.49 23.28 -5.51
C LYS A 85 4.56 24.08 -4.77
N ALA A 86 5.78 24.07 -5.29
CA ALA A 86 6.88 24.90 -4.80
C ALA A 86 6.34 26.30 -4.45
N PRO A 87 6.78 26.91 -3.33
CA PRO A 87 6.29 28.22 -2.94
C PRO A 87 6.43 29.14 -4.14
N SER A 88 5.29 29.62 -4.65
CA SER A 88 5.28 30.66 -5.67
C SER A 88 5.91 31.87 -5.01
N ASP A 89 7.12 32.19 -5.43
CA ASP A 89 7.87 33.38 -5.02
C ASP A 89 6.99 34.62 -5.28
N LYS A 90 6.31 35.08 -4.22
CA LYS A 90 5.58 36.35 -4.24
C LYS A 90 6.48 37.40 -3.61
N GLY A 91 7.25 38.04 -4.49
CA GLY A 91 7.67 39.44 -4.49
C GLY A 91 7.90 40.12 -3.14
N ALA A 92 9.18 40.36 -2.83
CA ALA A 92 9.58 41.54 -2.08
C ALA A 92 10.04 42.61 -3.08
N GLY A 93 9.09 43.42 -3.55
CA GLY A 93 9.37 44.71 -4.16
C GLY A 93 8.71 45.77 -3.30
N SER A 94 9.52 46.49 -2.52
CA SER A 94 9.16 47.75 -1.88
C SER A 94 10.32 48.72 -2.02
#